data_AF-A0AAT9RB72-F1
#
_entry.id   AF-A0AAT9RB72-F1
#
_cell.length_a   1.000
_cell.length_b   1.000
_cell.length_c   1.000
_cell.angle_alpha   90.00
_cell.angle_beta   90.00
_cell.angle_gamma   90.00
#
_symmetry.space_group_name_H-M   'P 1'
#
loop_
_entity.id
_entity.type
_entity.pdbx_description
1 polymer ?
#
loop_
_entity_poly.entity_id
_entity_poly.type
_entity_poly.pdbx_seq_one_letter_code
_entity_poly.pdbx_strand_id
1 'polypeptide(L)'
;MFIAYVVLAVVLSLVLVLSAVPDITRDPKITEGLKALGVPDSWFLPLGLVKIAGALGLLAGIAYRPLGIAAAIGVVLYFLGAVITHVRGGDKKGSGTPAVIMLFAVAPLVLGFATL
;
A
#
# COMPACT_ATOMS: atom_id res chain seq x y z
N MET A 1 -15.32 -8.48 15.66
CA MET A 1 -14.15 -7.63 15.31
C MET A 1 -12.99 -8.43 14.70
N PHE A 2 -12.62 -9.60 15.24
CA PHE A 2 -11.53 -10.42 14.66
C PHE A 2 -11.75 -10.81 13.19
N ILE A 3 -12.93 -11.36 12.85
CA ILE A 3 -13.27 -11.72 11.47
C ILE A 3 -13.17 -10.52 10.52
N ALA A 4 -13.61 -9.33 10.96
CA ALA A 4 -13.52 -8.11 10.16
C ALA A 4 -12.06 -7.72 9.89
N TYR A 5 -11.18 -7.82 10.89
CA TYR A 5 -9.75 -7.61 10.69
C TYR A 5 -9.15 -8.63 9.71
N VAL A 6 -9.48 -9.92 9.86
CA VAL A 6 -8.97 -10.98 8.96
C VAL A 6 -9.39 -10.72 7.52
N VAL A 7 -10.67 -10.41 7.28
CA VAL A 7 -11.18 -10.09 5.94
C VAL A 7 -10.46 -8.89 5.35
N LEU A 8 -10.34 -7.79 6.10
CA LEU A 8 -9.66 -6.58 5.61
C LEU A 8 -8.16 -6.81 5.37
N ALA A 9 -7.48 -7.54 6.25
CA ALA A 9 -6.07 -7.88 6.09
C ALA A 9 -5.86 -8.69 4.81
N VAL A 10 -6.67 -9.73 4.57
CA VAL A 10 -6.55 -10.57 3.36
C VAL A 10 -6.84 -9.76 2.10
N VAL A 11 -7.93 -8.98 2.08
CA VAL A 11 -8.31 -8.17 0.90
C VAL A 11 -7.24 -7.12 0.62
N LEU A 12 -6.79 -6.38 1.63
CA LEU A 12 -5.76 -5.36 1.45
C LEU A 12 -4.42 -5.99 1.04
N SER A 13 -4.01 -7.11 1.62
CA SER A 13 -2.80 -7.82 1.21
C SER A 13 -2.86 -8.25 -0.26
N LEU A 14 -4.02 -8.73 -0.74
CA LEU A 14 -4.19 -9.05 -2.16
C LEU A 14 -4.05 -7.80 -3.04
N VAL A 15 -4.70 -6.69 -2.67
CA VAL A 15 -4.59 -5.41 -3.38
C VAL A 15 -3.13 -4.92 -3.44
N LEU A 16 -2.38 -5.04 -2.34
CA LEU A 16 -0.97 -4.66 -2.28
C LEU A 16 -0.10 -5.51 -3.20
N VAL A 17 -0.28 -6.83 -3.21
CA VAL A 17 0.46 -7.73 -4.10
C VAL A 17 0.15 -7.40 -5.56
N LEU A 18 -1.12 -7.27 -5.92
CA LEU A 18 -1.52 -6.91 -7.29
C LEU A 18 -0.96 -5.54 -7.71
N SER A 19 -0.94 -4.57 -6.80
CA SER A 19 -0.35 -3.25 -7.03
C SER A 19 1.19 -3.28 -7.11
N ALA A 20 1.86 -4.27 -6.50
CA ALA A 20 3.31 -4.41 -6.53
C ALA A 20 3.82 -5.02 -7.84
N VAL A 21 3.03 -5.89 -8.48
CA VAL A 21 3.39 -6.55 -9.74
C VAL A 21 3.93 -5.57 -10.78
N PRO A 22 3.20 -4.51 -11.19
CA PRO A 22 3.68 -3.61 -12.24
C PRO A 22 4.94 -2.83 -11.85
N ASP A 23 5.16 -2.57 -10.55
CA ASP A 23 6.39 -1.91 -10.09
C ASP A 23 7.59 -2.85 -10.22
N ILE A 24 7.42 -4.13 -9.85
CA ILE A 24 8.49 -5.13 -9.89
C ILE A 24 8.79 -5.55 -11.33
N THR A 25 7.77 -5.78 -12.14
CA THR A 25 7.91 -6.16 -13.56
C THR A 25 8.23 -4.99 -14.46
N ARG A 26 8.20 -3.76 -13.93
CA ARG A 26 8.38 -2.50 -14.65
C ARG A 26 7.44 -2.35 -15.84
N ASP A 27 6.14 -2.59 -15.62
CA ASP A 27 5.13 -2.40 -16.66
C ASP A 27 5.13 -0.94 -17.14
N PRO A 28 5.35 -0.67 -18.44
CA PRO A 28 5.40 0.69 -18.98
C PRO A 28 4.10 1.47 -18.72
N LYS A 29 2.94 0.80 -18.66
CA LYS A 29 1.63 1.46 -18.40
C LYS A 29 1.58 2.18 -17.05
N ILE A 30 2.39 1.73 -16.08
CA ILE A 30 2.47 2.33 -14.74
C ILE A 30 3.76 3.13 -14.61
N THR A 31 4.89 2.53 -14.99
CA THR A 31 6.20 3.12 -14.76
C THR A 31 6.43 4.39 -15.57
N GLU A 32 5.95 4.51 -16.81
CA GLU A 32 6.10 5.75 -17.60
C GLU A 32 5.41 6.94 -16.92
N GLY A 33 4.22 6.72 -16.35
CA GLY A 33 3.53 7.74 -15.55
C GLY A 33 4.34 8.16 -14.33
N LEU A 34 4.92 7.19 -13.60
CA LEU A 34 5.77 7.48 -12.44
C LEU A 34 7.08 8.19 -12.83
N LYS A 35 7.69 7.84 -13.97
CA LYS A 35 8.88 8.53 -14.50
C LYS A 35 8.56 9.97 -14.85
N ALA A 36 7.40 10.24 -15.45
CA ALA A 36 6.95 11.60 -15.75
C ALA A 36 6.78 12.45 -14.48
N LEU A 37 6.55 11.81 -13.33
CA LEU A 37 6.51 12.45 -12.00
C LEU A 37 7.89 12.58 -11.33
N GLY A 38 8.96 12.20 -12.03
CA GLY A 38 10.34 12.28 -11.54
C GLY A 38 10.78 11.10 -10.68
N VAL A 39 10.03 10.01 -10.62
CA VAL A 39 10.44 8.79 -9.90
C VAL A 39 11.49 8.04 -10.74
N PRO A 40 12.71 7.82 -10.22
CA PRO A 40 13.76 7.13 -10.98
C PRO A 40 13.54 5.61 -11.03
N ASP A 41 14.02 4.97 -12.09
CA ASP A 41 13.83 3.52 -12.36
C ASP A 41 14.36 2.60 -11.24
N SER A 42 15.34 3.08 -10.48
CA SER A 42 15.89 2.35 -9.32
C SER A 42 14.89 2.19 -8.18
N TRP A 43 13.81 2.98 -8.15
CA TRP A 43 12.81 2.94 -7.09
C TRP A 43 11.68 1.94 -7.32
N PHE A 44 11.42 1.48 -8.55
CA PHE A 44 10.26 0.61 -8.79
C PHE A 44 10.34 -0.72 -8.04
N LEU A 45 11.51 -1.36 -8.01
CA LEU A 45 11.69 -2.59 -7.24
C LEU A 45 11.53 -2.34 -5.72
N PRO A 46 12.21 -1.35 -5.10
CA PRO A 46 11.95 -0.98 -3.71
C PRO A 46 10.49 -0.70 -3.39
N LEU A 47 9.79 0.07 -4.23
CA LEU A 47 8.37 0.41 -4.06
C LEU A 47 7.49 -0.84 -4.04
N GLY A 48 7.70 -1.75 -4.99
CA GLY A 48 7.01 -3.04 -5.02
C GLY A 48 7.30 -3.89 -3.79
N LEU A 49 8.57 -4.00 -3.38
CA LEU A 49 8.97 -4.77 -2.20
C LEU A 49 8.34 -4.24 -0.90
N VAL A 50 8.20 -2.91 -0.75
CA VAL A 50 7.52 -2.32 0.41
C VAL A 50 6.04 -2.71 0.44
N LYS A 51 5.35 -2.74 -0.70
CA LYS A 51 3.95 -3.22 -0.78
C LYS A 51 3.85 -4.70 -0.37
N ILE A 52 4.78 -5.54 -0.85
CA ILE A 52 4.84 -6.96 -0.47
C ILE A 52 5.09 -7.10 1.05
N ALA A 53 6.02 -6.33 1.62
CA ALA A 53 6.27 -6.33 3.05
C ALA A 53 5.03 -5.91 3.86
N GLY A 54 4.30 -4.89 3.39
CA GLY A 54 3.01 -4.49 3.98
C GLY A 54 1.98 -5.61 3.94
N ALA A 55 1.87 -6.32 2.81
CA ALA A 55 0.96 -7.45 2.66
C ALA A 55 1.29 -8.59 3.63
N LEU A 56 2.57 -8.95 3.74
CA LEU A 56 3.04 -9.99 4.67
C LEU A 56 2.82 -9.58 6.13
N GLY A 57 3.09 -8.32 6.48
CA GLY A 57 2.90 -7.81 7.82
C GLY A 57 1.42 -7.78 8.26
N LEU A 58 0.51 -7.43 7.35
CA LEU A 58 -0.95 -7.50 7.61
C LEU A 58 -1.42 -8.94 7.89
N LEU A 59 -0.93 -9.91 7.10
CA LEU A 59 -1.22 -11.32 7.29
C LEU A 59 -0.61 -11.86 8.59
N ALA A 60 0.64 -11.50 8.90
CA ALA A 60 1.27 -11.82 10.18
C ALA A 60 0.48 -11.24 11.36
N GLY A 61 -0.16 -10.07 11.16
CA GLY A 61 -1.07 -9.43 12.11
C GLY A 61 -2.30 -10.26 12.49
N ILE A 62 -2.67 -11.28 11.71
CA ILE A 62 -3.74 -12.22 12.07
C ILE A 62 -3.30 -13.09 13.26
N ALA A 63 -2.03 -13.51 13.27
CA ALA A 63 -1.46 -14.31 14.36
C ALA A 63 -0.90 -13.44 15.50
N TYR A 64 -0.28 -12.30 15.17
CA TYR A 64 0.34 -11.40 16.14
C TYR A 64 0.01 -9.94 15.82
N ARG A 65 -1.06 -9.44 16.48
CA ARG A 65 -1.70 -8.18 16.12
C ARG A 65 -0.78 -6.94 16.06
N PRO A 66 0.24 -6.77 16.93
CA PRO A 66 1.15 -5.63 16.83
C PRO A 66 1.86 -5.50 15.46
N LEU A 67 2.19 -6.63 14.79
CA LEU A 67 2.76 -6.58 13.44
C LEU A 67 1.76 -6.08 12.40
N GLY A 68 0.49 -6.46 12.54
CA GLY A 68 -0.59 -5.98 11.69
C GLY A 68 -0.77 -4.47 11.76
N ILE A 69 -0.72 -3.93 12.97
CA ILE A 69 -0.77 -2.48 13.22
C ILE A 69 0.43 -1.79 12.57
N ALA A 70 1.65 -2.27 12.83
CA ALA A 70 2.87 -1.70 12.24
C ALA A 70 2.84 -1.72 10.71
N ALA A 71 2.39 -2.83 10.12
CA ALA A 71 2.23 -2.96 8.67
C ALA A 71 1.18 -1.99 8.12
N ALA A 72 0.02 -1.87 8.76
CA ALA A 72 -1.02 -0.94 8.33
C ALA A 72 -0.55 0.52 8.40
N ILE A 73 0.22 0.90 9.43
CA ILE A 73 0.87 2.23 9.49
C ILE A 73 1.82 2.42 8.29
N GLY A 74 2.69 1.45 8.04
CA GLY A 74 3.62 1.50 6.91
C GLY A 74 2.91 1.64 5.56
N VAL A 75 1.82 0.90 5.35
CA VAL A 75 0.99 0.97 4.14
C VAL A 75 0.35 2.36 4.00
N VAL A 76 -0.21 2.92 5.08
CA VAL A 76 -0.78 4.28 5.06
C VAL A 76 0.29 5.30 4.68
N LEU A 77 1.46 5.26 5.31
CA LEU A 77 2.56 6.19 5.02
C LEU A 77 3.09 6.04 3.59
N TYR A 78 3.20 4.80 3.10
CA TYR A 78 3.60 4.51 1.73
C TYR A 78 2.66 5.17 0.72
N PHE A 79 1.35 4.94 0.84
CA PHE A 79 0.38 5.51 -0.10
C PHE A 79 0.16 7.00 0.09
N LEU A 80 0.36 7.54 1.30
CA LEU A 80 0.41 8.98 1.51
C LEU A 80 1.55 9.60 0.69
N GLY A 81 2.75 9.00 0.73
CA GLY A 81 3.87 9.40 -0.12
C GLY A 81 3.52 9.37 -1.60
N ALA A 82 2.88 8.29 -2.06
CA ALA A 82 2.42 8.17 -3.44
C ALA A 82 1.44 9.29 -3.84
N VAL A 83 0.42 9.55 -3.02
CA VAL A 83 -0.54 10.65 -3.25
C VAL A 83 0.18 12.00 -3.33
N ILE A 84 1.12 12.26 -2.42
CA ILE A 84 1.92 13.50 -2.43
C ILE A 84 2.72 13.60 -3.74
N THR A 85 3.35 12.53 -4.21
CA THR A 85 4.11 12.51 -5.48
C THR A 85 3.21 12.87 -6.66
N HIS A 86 2.03 12.25 -6.78
CA HIS A 86 1.07 12.58 -7.84
C HIS A 86 0.58 14.03 -7.76
N VAL A 87 0.20 14.51 -6.58
CA VAL A 87 -0.29 15.89 -6.40
C VAL A 87 0.80 16.91 -6.70
N ARG A 88 2.04 16.68 -6.27
CA ARG A 88 3.19 17.56 -6.56
C ARG A 88 3.55 17.59 -8.04
N GLY A 89 3.41 16.46 -8.74
CA GLY A 89 3.59 16.38 -10.19
C GLY A 89 2.38 16.84 -11.01
N GLY A 90 1.31 17.34 -10.37
CA GLY A 90 0.10 17.81 -11.06
C GLY A 90 -0.83 16.70 -11.58
N ASP A 91 -0.54 15.44 -11.28
CA ASP A 91 -1.30 14.27 -11.74
C ASP A 91 -2.47 13.93 -10.81
N LYS A 92 -3.53 14.76 -10.88
CA LYS A 92 -4.75 14.56 -10.09
C LYS A 92 -5.55 13.31 -10.48
N LYS A 93 -5.37 12.80 -11.71
CA LYS A 93 -6.08 11.61 -12.19
C LYS A 93 -5.41 10.34 -11.67
N GLY A 94 -4.07 10.29 -11.65
CA GLY A 94 -3.32 9.17 -11.10
C GLY A 94 -3.30 9.09 -9.58
N SER A 95 -3.56 10.19 -8.86
CA SER A 95 -3.62 10.18 -7.38
C SER A 95 -4.81 9.39 -6.80
N GLY A 96 -5.83 9.07 -7.60
CA GLY A 96 -7.06 8.43 -7.11
C GLY A 96 -6.82 7.02 -6.54
N THR A 97 -6.17 6.15 -7.32
CA THR A 97 -5.86 4.78 -6.90
C THR A 97 -5.06 4.71 -5.59
N PRO A 98 -3.91 5.40 -5.44
CA PRO A 98 -3.16 5.36 -4.19
C PRO A 98 -3.96 5.95 -3.02
N ALA A 99 -4.78 6.98 -3.24
CA ALA A 99 -5.63 7.53 -2.18
C ALA A 99 -6.69 6.53 -1.69
N VAL A 100 -7.32 5.78 -2.60
CA VAL A 100 -8.30 4.74 -2.23
C VAL A 100 -7.64 3.63 -1.42
N ILE A 101 -6.47 3.15 -1.83
CA ILE A 101 -5.75 2.10 -1.08
C ILE A 101 -5.33 2.62 0.30
N MET A 102 -4.85 3.87 0.39
CA MET A 102 -4.51 4.52 1.66
C MET A 102 -5.72 4.55 2.61
N LEU A 103 -6.88 5.01 2.14
CA LEU A 103 -8.09 5.07 2.94
C LEU A 103 -8.55 3.67 3.37
N PHE A 104 -8.44 2.69 2.48
CA PHE A 104 -8.76 1.31 2.81
C PHE A 104 -7.81 0.72 3.88
N ALA A 105 -6.54 1.12 3.89
CA ALA A 105 -5.56 0.72 4.90
C ALA A 105 -5.82 1.30 6.31
N VAL A 106 -6.58 2.39 6.42
CA VAL A 106 -7.00 2.92 7.73
C VAL A 106 -7.92 1.94 8.47
N ALA A 107 -8.75 1.19 7.76
CA ALA A 107 -9.71 0.27 8.39
C ALA A 107 -9.03 -0.87 9.20
N PRO A 108 -8.09 -1.66 8.65
CA PRO A 108 -7.38 -2.67 9.45
C PRO A 108 -6.48 -2.04 10.53
N LEU A 109 -6.00 -0.80 10.34
CA LEU A 109 -5.25 -0.07 11.38
C LEU A 109 -6.13 0.23 12.60
N VAL A 110 -7.30 0.83 12.38
CA VAL A 110 -8.27 1.17 13.44
C VAL A 110 -8.76 -0.10 14.14
N LEU A 111 -9.14 -1.13 13.38
CA LEU A 111 -9.53 -2.41 13.96
C LEU A 111 -8.38 -3.08 14.72
N GLY A 112 -7.14 -2.92 14.26
CA GLY A 112 -5.95 -3.40 14.93
C GLY A 112 -5.84 -2.86 16.35
N PHE A 113 -5.90 -1.54 16.50
CA PHE A 113 -5.88 -0.90 17.82
C PHE A 113 -7.13 -1.21 18.66
N ALA A 114 -8.32 -1.26 18.04
CA ALA A 114 -9.56 -1.52 18.76
C ALA A 114 -9.71 -2.96 19.27
N THR A 115 -8.80 -3.86 18.90
CA THR A 115 -8.84 -5.28 19.29
C THR A 115 -7.49 -5.81 19.76
N LEU A 116 -6.59 -4.90 20.14
CA LEU A 116 -5.32 -5.24 20.76
C LEU A 116 -5.55 -5.77 22.18
#